data_AF-A0A356LNI0-F1
#
_entry.id   AF-A0A356LNI0-F1
#
_cell.length_a   1.000
_cell.length_b   1.000
_cell.length_c   1.000
_cell.angle_alpha   90.00
_cell.angle_beta   90.00
_cell.angle_gamma   90.00
#
_symmetry.space_group_name_H-M   'P 1'
#
loop_
_entity.id
_entity.type
_entity.pdbx_description
1 polymer ?
#
loop_
_entity_poly.entity_id
_entity_poly.type
_entity_poly.pdbx_seq_one_letter_code
_entity_poly.pdbx_strand_id
1 'polypeptide(L)'
;MKRPVFFNVFQIQMPVGAITSIMHRLSGILLAVGFPFSIYLLDLSLDGPDGYKRAISLIHGLPVRCLAIVFAWVLGHHMLAGIRHLFSDIDKGSSLPAARRSAWIVNCISPLFAVLATMAFL
;
A
#
# COMPACT_ATOMS: atom_id res chain seq x y z
N MET A 1 0.13 -41.73 -11.56
CA MET A 1 1.35 -40.87 -11.58
C MET A 1 0.92 -39.41 -11.65
N LYS A 2 1.46 -38.53 -10.80
CA LYS A 2 1.16 -37.09 -10.83
C LYS A 2 2.06 -36.45 -11.89
N ARG A 3 1.46 -35.79 -12.89
CA ARG A 3 2.21 -35.10 -13.94
C ARG A 3 2.99 -33.90 -13.36
N PRO A 4 4.20 -33.61 -13.83
CA PRO A 4 4.94 -32.42 -13.40
C PRO A 4 4.24 -31.15 -13.88
N VAL A 5 4.28 -30.10 -13.05
CA VAL A 5 3.71 -28.78 -13.32
C VAL A 5 4.85 -27.76 -13.30
N PHE A 6 4.94 -26.93 -14.34
CA PHE A 6 5.90 -25.83 -14.36
C PHE A 6 5.35 -24.64 -13.56
N PHE A 7 5.90 -24.43 -12.36
CA PHE A 7 5.52 -23.32 -11.47
C PHE A 7 6.77 -22.66 -10.87
N ASN A 8 7.74 -22.30 -11.72
CA ASN A 8 8.91 -21.54 -11.29
C ASN A 8 8.68 -20.04 -11.49
N VAL A 9 8.26 -19.34 -10.44
CA VAL A 9 7.96 -17.90 -10.48
C VAL A 9 9.17 -17.02 -10.82
N PHE A 10 10.40 -17.52 -10.64
CA PHE A 10 11.62 -16.80 -11.01
C PHE A 10 11.92 -16.89 -12.52
N GLN A 11 11.30 -17.82 -13.24
CA GLN A 11 11.46 -18.00 -14.69
C GLN A 11 10.28 -17.39 -15.49
N ILE A 12 9.15 -17.11 -14.83
CA ILE A 12 7.98 -16.51 -15.48
C ILE A 12 8.17 -14.99 -15.55
N GLN A 13 8.11 -14.44 -16.77
CA GLN A 13 8.20 -12.99 -16.98
C GLN A 13 6.89 -12.31 -16.54
N MET A 14 6.98 -11.48 -15.50
CA MET A 14 5.84 -10.78 -14.92
C MET A 14 5.67 -9.40 -15.58
N PRO A 15 4.57 -9.13 -16.31
CA PRO A 15 4.31 -7.79 -16.84
C PRO A 15 3.97 -6.82 -15.71
N VAL A 16 4.16 -5.51 -15.95
CA VAL A 16 3.91 -4.45 -14.96
C VAL A 16 2.52 -4.53 -14.30
N GLY A 17 1.48 -4.89 -15.06
CA GLY A 17 0.13 -5.06 -14.53
C GLY A 17 -0.01 -6.21 -13.55
N ALA A 18 0.74 -7.30 -13.73
CA ALA A 18 0.78 -8.41 -12.78
C ALA A 18 1.47 -7.99 -11.48
N ILE A 19 2.55 -7.20 -11.57
CA ILE A 19 3.23 -6.61 -10.40
C ILE A 19 2.26 -5.72 -9.62
N THR A 20 1.58 -4.78 -10.29
CA THR A 20 0.59 -3.91 -9.65
C THR A 20 -0.54 -4.70 -8.98
N SER A 21 -1.02 -5.78 -9.60
CA SER A 21 -2.05 -6.65 -9.00
C SER A 21 -1.57 -7.40 -7.76
N ILE A 22 -0.33 -7.88 -7.74
CA ILE A 22 0.25 -8.51 -6.54
C ILE A 22 0.42 -7.46 -5.44
N MET A 23 0.96 -6.28 -5.78
CA MET A 23 1.16 -5.19 -4.83
C MET A 23 -0.17 -4.68 -4.25
N HIS A 24 -1.23 -4.57 -5.04
CA HIS A 24 -2.58 -4.21 -4.55
C HIS A 24 -3.13 -5.22 -3.52
N ARG A 25 -2.91 -6.53 -3.76
CA ARG A 25 -3.33 -7.58 -2.83
C ARG A 25 -2.53 -7.55 -1.53
N LEU A 26 -1.20 -7.47 -1.64
CA LEU A 26 -0.34 -7.38 -0.47
C LEU A 26 -0.61 -6.10 0.32
N SER A 27 -0.85 -4.98 -0.37
CA SER A 27 -1.16 -3.73 0.30
C SER A 27 -2.48 -3.78 1.05
N GLY A 28 -3.51 -4.44 0.50
CA GLY A 28 -4.78 -4.66 1.19
C GLY A 28 -4.61 -5.47 2.48
N ILE A 29 -3.79 -6.53 2.45
CA ILE A 29 -3.49 -7.33 3.64
C ILE A 29 -2.76 -6.48 4.70
N LEU A 30 -1.75 -5.72 4.29
CA LEU A 30 -1.00 -4.84 5.18
C LEU A 30 -1.87 -3.74 5.80
N LEU A 31 -2.81 -3.17 5.05
CA LEU A 31 -3.79 -2.21 5.57
C LEU A 31 -4.73 -2.86 6.58
N ALA A 32 -5.27 -4.03 6.27
CA ALA A 32 -6.16 -4.75 7.18
C ALA A 32 -5.46 -5.10 8.51
N VAL A 33 -4.19 -5.53 8.46
CA VAL A 33 -3.38 -5.80 9.65
C VAL A 33 -3.01 -4.52 10.40
N GLY A 34 -2.71 -3.43 9.70
CA GLY A 34 -2.33 -2.17 10.33
C GLY A 34 -3.51 -1.39 10.93
N PHE A 35 -4.74 -1.63 10.46
CA PHE A 35 -5.93 -0.89 10.89
C PHE A 35 -6.18 -0.93 12.40
N PRO A 36 -6.12 -2.08 13.12
CA PRO A 36 -6.21 -2.10 14.58
C PRO A 36 -5.18 -1.24 15.29
N PHE A 37 -3.94 -1.18 14.78
CA PHE A 37 -2.89 -0.33 15.36
C PHE A 37 -3.18 1.16 15.15
N SER A 38 -3.73 1.53 13.98
CA SER A 38 -4.19 2.90 13.72
C SER A 38 -5.32 3.30 14.67
N ILE A 39 -6.27 2.40 14.93
CA ILE A 39 -7.36 2.65 15.89
C ILE A 39 -6.81 2.79 17.32
N TYR A 40 -5.88 1.93 17.74
CA TYR A 40 -5.24 2.05 19.05
C TYR A 40 -4.50 3.38 19.22
N LEU A 41 -3.77 3.81 18.18
CA LEU A 41 -3.05 5.08 18.22
C LEU A 41 -4.01 6.28 18.25
N LEU A 42 -5.13 6.20 17.53
CA LEU A 42 -6.19 7.20 17.57
C LEU A 42 -6.85 7.25 18.96
N ASP A 43 -7.23 6.10 19.52
CA ASP A 43 -7.81 5.98 20.85
C ASP A 43 -6.90 6.63 21.91
N LEU A 44 -5.61 6.28 21.90
CA LEU A 44 -4.63 6.88 22.80
C LEU A 44 -4.49 8.39 22.60
N SER A 45 -4.60 8.88 21.36
CA SER A 45 -4.56 10.32 21.08
C SER A 45 -5.75 11.10 21.64
N LEU A 46 -6.86 10.41 21.89
CA LEU A 46 -8.11 10.97 22.42
C LEU A 46 -8.25 10.77 23.94
N ASP A 47 -7.39 9.97 24.57
CA ASP A 47 -7.37 9.67 26.02
C ASP A 47 -6.69 10.79 26.86
N GLY A 48 -7.10 12.03 26.60
CA GLY A 48 -6.63 13.21 27.32
C GLY A 48 -5.16 13.60 27.08
N PRO A 49 -4.63 14.55 27.87
CA PRO A 49 -3.30 15.13 27.63
C PRO A 49 -2.15 14.12 27.72
N ASP A 50 -2.21 13.19 28.66
CA ASP A 50 -1.15 12.20 28.87
C ASP A 50 -1.22 11.06 27.84
N GLY A 51 -2.44 10.66 27.44
CA GLY A 51 -2.65 9.78 26.29
C GLY A 51 -2.06 10.38 25.02
N TYR A 52 -2.39 11.63 24.71
CA TYR A 52 -1.84 12.33 23.54
C TYR A 52 -0.30 12.40 23.55
N LYS A 53 0.32 12.74 24.68
CA LYS A 53 1.80 12.73 24.81
C LYS A 53 2.38 11.34 24.54
N ARG A 54 1.71 10.28 25.00
CA ARG A 54 2.14 8.89 24.76
C ARG A 54 1.99 8.52 23.29
N ALA A 55 0.91 8.90 22.62
CA ALA A 55 0.71 8.69 21.18
C ALA A 55 1.82 9.36 20.36
N ILE A 56 2.15 10.62 20.67
CA ILE A 56 3.25 11.37 20.06
C ILE A 56 4.59 10.65 20.31
N SER A 57 4.89 10.26 21.55
CA SER A 57 6.12 9.52 21.88
C SER A 57 6.27 8.23 21.08
N LEU A 58 5.19 7.48 20.89
CA LEU A 58 5.19 6.27 20.05
C LEU A 58 5.50 6.60 18.59
N ILE A 59 4.78 7.57 18.00
CA ILE A 59 4.93 7.99 16.61
C ILE A 59 6.35 8.48 16.29
N HIS A 60 7.00 9.20 17.22
CA HIS A 60 8.38 9.67 17.04
C HIS A 60 9.44 8.57 17.26
N GLY A 61 9.07 7.42 17.83
CA GLY A 61 9.94 6.26 17.92
C GLY A 61 10.30 5.75 16.52
N LEU A 62 11.59 5.53 16.25
CA LEU A 62 12.10 5.12 14.93
C LEU A 62 11.32 3.95 14.29
N PRO A 63 10.98 2.85 15.02
CA PRO A 63 10.23 1.74 14.42
C PRO A 63 8.83 2.15 13.95
N VAL A 64 8.08 2.89 14.78
CA VAL A 64 6.71 3.30 14.47
C VAL A 64 6.70 4.35 13.37
N ARG A 65 7.66 5.29 13.37
CA ARG A 65 7.87 6.25 12.28
C ARG A 65 8.08 5.54 10.94
N CYS A 66 9.00 4.57 10.89
CA CYS A 66 9.25 3.78 9.68
C CYS A 66 8.00 3.03 9.23
N LEU A 67 7.27 2.40 10.18
CA LEU A 67 6.02 1.72 9.88
C LEU A 67 4.95 2.69 9.35
N ALA A 68 4.82 3.89 9.91
CA ALA A 68 3.87 4.90 9.46
C ALA A 68 4.17 5.37 8.02
N ILE A 69 5.44 5.55 7.67
CA ILE A 69 5.85 5.91 6.30
C ILE A 69 5.51 4.78 5.31
N VAL A 70 5.81 3.52 5.66
CA VAL A 70 5.45 2.36 4.85
C VAL A 70 3.93 2.23 4.73
N PHE A 71 3.20 2.44 5.82
CA PHE A 71 1.75 2.38 5.86
C PHE A 71 1.12 3.43 4.95
N ALA A 72 1.65 4.65 4.92
CA ALA A 72 1.22 5.70 3.99
C ALA A 72 1.46 5.32 2.51
N TRP A 73 2.62 4.74 2.19
CA TRP A 73 2.88 4.24 0.83
C TRP A 73 1.91 3.12 0.44
N VAL A 74 1.72 2.14 1.32
CA VAL A 74 0.82 1.01 1.11
C VAL A 74 -0.62 1.49 0.91
N LEU A 75 -1.08 2.46 1.69
CA LEU A 75 -2.38 3.11 1.53
C LEU A 75 -2.50 3.78 0.16
N GLY A 76 -1.52 4.61 -0.21
CA GLY A 76 -1.49 5.27 -1.51
C GLY A 76 -1.48 4.29 -2.68
N HIS A 77 -0.68 3.23 -2.59
CA HIS A 77 -0.64 2.16 -3.60
C HIS A 77 -1.97 1.43 -3.71
N HIS A 78 -2.55 1.00 -2.58
CA HIS A 78 -3.83 0.28 -2.56
C HIS A 78 -4.96 1.12 -3.17
N MET A 79 -5.06 2.39 -2.78
CA MET A 79 -6.06 3.33 -3.27
C MET A 79 -5.92 3.58 -4.78
N LEU A 80 -4.72 3.91 -5.26
CA LEU A 80 -4.47 4.17 -6.69
C LEU A 80 -4.72 2.93 -7.55
N ALA A 81 -4.26 1.75 -7.10
CA ALA A 81 -4.53 0.50 -7.78
C ALA A 81 -6.03 0.15 -7.76
N GLY A 82 -6.71 0.39 -6.64
CA GLY A 82 -8.16 0.21 -6.50
C GLY A 82 -8.94 1.09 -7.47
N ILE A 83 -8.59 2.37 -7.59
CA ILE A 83 -9.19 3.29 -8.58
C ILE A 83 -8.97 2.77 -10.01
N ARG A 84 -7.76 2.29 -10.33
CA ARG A 84 -7.47 1.66 -11.62
C ARG A 84 -8.37 0.43 -11.87
N HIS A 85 -8.59 -0.40 -10.85
CA HIS A 85 -9.49 -1.55 -10.92
C HIS A 85 -10.94 -1.12 -11.17
N LEU A 86 -11.46 -0.14 -10.41
CA LEU A 86 -12.79 0.41 -10.61
C LEU A 86 -12.99 0.96 -12.03
N PHE A 87 -11.99 1.62 -12.61
CA PHE A 87 -12.07 2.06 -14.02
C PHE A 87 -12.09 0.87 -14.98
N SER A 88 -11.31 -0.18 -14.71
CA SER A 88 -11.28 -1.38 -15.54
C SER A 88 -12.61 -2.14 -15.50
N ASP A 89 -13.30 -2.14 -14.36
CA ASP A 89 -14.60 -2.80 -14.17
C ASP A 89 -15.73 -2.15 -14.99
N ILE A 90 -15.55 -0.89 -15.42
CA ILE A 90 -16.45 -0.16 -16.32
C ILE A 90 -15.85 0.02 -17.73
N ASP A 91 -14.95 -0.87 -18.13
CA ASP A 91 -14.28 -0.89 -19.44
C ASP A 91 -13.45 0.36 -19.78
N LYS A 92 -13.10 1.19 -18.79
CA LYS A 92 -12.24 2.36 -18.99
C LYS A 92 -10.77 1.99 -18.76
N GLY A 93 -9.95 2.15 -19.81
CA GLY A 93 -8.51 1.89 -19.75
C GLY A 93 -8.13 0.40 -19.82
N SER A 94 -9.05 -0.46 -20.29
CA SER A 94 -8.87 -1.91 -20.41
C SER A 94 -8.00 -2.35 -21.60
N SER A 95 -7.81 -1.48 -22.61
CA SER A 95 -6.90 -1.79 -23.73
C SER A 95 -5.47 -2.02 -23.24
N LEU A 96 -4.76 -2.98 -23.85
CA LEU A 96 -3.43 -3.38 -23.37
C LEU A 96 -2.45 -2.20 -23.19
N PRO A 97 -2.35 -1.22 -24.11
CA PRO A 97 -1.49 -0.05 -23.90
C PRO A 97 -1.94 0.82 -22.71
N ALA A 98 -3.25 1.05 -22.56
CA ALA A 98 -3.80 1.85 -21.47
C ALA A 98 -3.66 1.14 -20.11
N ALA A 99 -3.87 -0.18 -20.07
CA ALA A 99 -3.73 -1.02 -18.89
C ALA A 99 -2.27 -1.07 -18.39
N ARG A 100 -1.29 -1.07 -19.32
CA ARG A 100 0.15 -0.99 -19.00
C ARG A 100 0.54 0.40 -18.51
N ARG A 101 0.07 1.46 -19.19
CA ARG A 101 0.35 2.85 -18.79
C ARG A 101 -0.19 3.15 -17.40
N SER A 102 -1.45 2.76 -17.11
CA SER A 102 -2.05 2.94 -15.78
C SER A 102 -1.31 2.16 -14.69
N ALA A 103 -0.83 0.95 -14.97
CA ALA A 103 -0.03 0.18 -14.02
C ALA A 103 1.31 0.87 -13.68
N TRP A 104 2.00 1.42 -14.68
CA TRP A 104 3.19 2.24 -14.45
C TRP A 104 2.90 3.49 -13.63
N ILE A 105 1.82 4.21 -13.95
CA ILE A 105 1.39 5.40 -13.19
C ILE A 105 1.19 5.05 -11.71
N VAL A 106 0.47 3.97 -11.39
CA VAL A 106 0.26 3.52 -10.00
C VAL A 106 1.59 3.22 -9.30
N ASN A 107 2.46 2.42 -9.94
CA ASN A 107 3.72 2.00 -9.34
C ASN A 107 4.70 3.17 -9.12
N CYS A 108 4.73 4.15 -10.03
CA CYS A 108 5.63 5.30 -9.95
C CYS A 108 5.10 6.45 -9.07
N ILE A 109 3.79 6.66 -8.99
CA ILE A 109 3.20 7.75 -8.20
C ILE A 109 2.99 7.34 -6.75
N SER A 110 2.64 6.08 -6.46
CA SER A 110 2.39 5.65 -5.07
C SER A 110 3.51 5.97 -4.06
N PRO A 111 4.82 5.93 -4.39
CA PRO A 111 5.88 6.32 -3.45
C PRO A 111 5.81 7.78 -2.99
N LEU A 112 5.11 8.67 -3.72
CA LEU A 112 4.88 10.05 -3.29
C LEU A 112 4.19 10.10 -1.91
N PHE A 113 3.33 9.14 -1.59
CA PHE A 113 2.66 9.08 -0.29
C PHE A 113 3.65 8.81 0.86
N ALA A 114 4.68 7.99 0.64
CA ALA A 114 5.75 7.83 1.62
C ALA A 114 6.56 9.12 1.76
N VAL A 115 6.88 9.78 0.64
CA VAL A 115 7.62 11.05 0.67
C VAL A 115 6.84 12.11 1.47
N LEU A 116 5.55 12.29 1.16
CA LEU A 116 4.68 13.21 1.91
C LEU A 116 4.60 12.83 3.39
N ALA A 117 4.51 11.53 3.72
CA ALA A 117 4.52 11.09 5.11
C ALA A 117 5.82 11.44 5.83
N THR A 118 6.99 11.39 5.17
CA THR A 118 8.25 11.79 5.81
C THR A 118 8.27 13.26 6.25
N MET A 119 7.57 14.14 5.53
CA MET A 119 7.47 15.56 5.86
C MET A 119 6.71 15.82 7.18
N ALA A 120 5.84 14.89 7.61
CA ALA A 120 5.16 14.98 8.90
C ALA A 120 6.08 14.73 10.10
N PHE A 121 7.34 14.33 9.86
CA PHE A 121 8.34 14.02 10.88
C PHE A 121 9.64 14.83 10.72
N LEU A 122 9.60 15.88 9.90
CA LEU A 122 10.64 16.92 9.83
C LEU A 122 10.30 18.02 10.83
#